data_AF-A0A962QKW6-F1
#
_entry.id   AF-A0A962QKW6-F1
#
_cell.length_a   1.000
_cell.length_b   1.000
_cell.length_c   1.000
_cell.angle_alpha   90.00
_cell.angle_beta   90.00
_cell.angle_gamma   90.00
#
_symmetry.space_group_name_H-M   'P 1'
#
loop_
_entity.id
_entity.type
_entity.pdbx_description
1 polymer ?
#
loop_
_entity_poly.entity_id
_entity_poly.type
_entity_poly.pdbx_seq_one_letter_code
_entity_poly.pdbx_strand_id
1 'polypeptide(L)'
;MDAAAEDPAAGAKPGVNHERSQPHLAPTSSMDPSETDETVLAAAAACAEVGPLAPNDADRLVSNLPEGVRVVSQTTRQDRVPTAYYVLVPPLADRDAGIEKLRELRDAGFADSWLFRGGEYRNAISLGLFSNRSGAEKHADNVRNKGFDADVRDKLSPVERRWLVLRLEGGDVMRAELPLPEGAKRSSQPCP
;
A
#
# COMPACT_ATOMS: atom_id res chain seq x y z
N MET A 1 -58.04 27.11 -20.41
CA MET A 1 -57.77 27.66 -21.74
C MET A 1 -56.54 26.99 -22.35
N ASP A 2 -56.55 25.74 -22.81
CA ASP A 2 -57.47 24.58 -22.68
C ASP A 2 -56.61 23.32 -22.94
N ALA A 3 -56.62 22.28 -22.10
CA ALA A 3 -57.60 21.18 -21.98
C ALA A 3 -57.50 20.08 -23.06
N ALA A 4 -57.08 18.88 -22.61
CA ALA A 4 -57.35 17.53 -23.16
C ALA A 4 -56.80 17.20 -24.58
N ALA A 5 -56.75 15.93 -25.04
CA ALA A 5 -57.09 14.62 -24.46
C ALA A 5 -56.07 13.56 -24.98
N GLU A 6 -55.54 12.62 -24.19
CA GLU A 6 -56.04 11.26 -23.86
C GLU A 6 -55.61 10.10 -24.81
N ASP A 7 -55.46 8.93 -24.17
CA ASP A 7 -55.14 7.56 -24.64
C ASP A 7 -56.41 6.88 -25.28
N PRO A 8 -56.51 5.54 -25.51
CA PRO A 8 -55.51 4.48 -25.69
C PRO A 8 -55.79 3.55 -26.92
N ALA A 9 -54.98 2.49 -27.10
CA ALA A 9 -55.47 1.23 -27.67
C ALA A 9 -54.63 0.00 -27.21
N ALA A 10 -55.30 -1.11 -26.88
CA ALA A 10 -54.67 -2.39 -26.54
C ALA A 10 -55.20 -3.54 -27.42
N GLY A 11 -54.43 -4.62 -27.56
CA GLY A 11 -54.83 -5.84 -28.28
C GLY A 11 -54.08 -7.08 -27.77
N ALA A 12 -54.74 -8.23 -27.67
CA ALA A 12 -54.21 -9.36 -26.89
C ALA A 12 -54.68 -10.76 -27.33
N LYS A 13 -53.74 -11.73 -27.31
CA LYS A 13 -53.94 -13.20 -27.27
C LYS A 13 -54.59 -13.83 -28.55
N PRO A 14 -54.76 -15.18 -28.62
CA PRO A 14 -53.69 -16.18 -28.60
C PRO A 14 -53.81 -17.24 -29.74
N GLY A 15 -52.85 -18.17 -29.84
CA GLY A 15 -52.88 -19.35 -30.73
C GLY A 15 -52.58 -20.67 -30.01
N VAL A 16 -53.12 -21.77 -30.55
CA VAL A 16 -53.24 -23.14 -29.98
C VAL A 16 -53.16 -24.11 -31.18
N ASN A 17 -52.63 -25.34 -31.21
CA ASN A 17 -51.85 -26.30 -30.40
C ASN A 17 -51.86 -27.62 -31.25
N HIS A 18 -51.18 -28.70 -30.82
CA HIS A 18 -51.00 -29.99 -31.52
C HIS A 18 -50.03 -29.92 -32.72
N GLU A 19 -49.28 -30.97 -33.09
CA GLU A 19 -49.29 -32.42 -32.76
C GLU A 19 -47.80 -32.92 -32.70
N ARG A 20 -47.36 -34.16 -32.41
CA ARG A 20 -47.97 -35.49 -32.17
C ARG A 20 -46.99 -36.38 -31.33
N SER A 21 -47.50 -37.41 -30.65
CA SER A 21 -46.72 -38.51 -30.02
C SER A 21 -46.38 -39.62 -31.06
N GLN A 22 -45.55 -40.67 -30.84
CA GLN A 22 -45.00 -41.28 -29.63
C GLN A 22 -43.68 -42.06 -29.96
N PRO A 23 -43.24 -43.11 -29.23
CA PRO A 23 -41.90 -43.18 -28.62
C PRO A 23 -40.81 -43.82 -29.49
N HIS A 24 -39.55 -43.72 -29.03
CA HIS A 24 -38.52 -44.73 -29.33
C HIS A 24 -37.63 -45.05 -28.13
N LEU A 25 -37.14 -46.29 -28.10
CA LEU A 25 -36.45 -46.93 -26.98
C LEU A 25 -35.07 -46.31 -26.68
N ALA A 26 -34.69 -46.28 -25.40
CA ALA A 26 -33.38 -45.80 -24.98
C ALA A 26 -32.25 -46.82 -25.28
N PRO A 27 -31.11 -46.39 -25.85
CA PRO A 27 -29.85 -47.09 -25.67
C PRO A 27 -29.31 -46.79 -24.26
N THR A 28 -28.82 -47.82 -23.57
CA THR A 28 -28.03 -47.60 -22.34
C THR A 28 -26.64 -47.12 -22.72
N SER A 29 -26.45 -45.79 -22.73
CA SER A 29 -25.11 -45.21 -22.76
C SER A 29 -24.61 -45.14 -21.33
N SER A 30 -23.66 -46.02 -20.99
CA SER A 30 -23.04 -46.04 -19.66
C SER A 30 -22.52 -44.66 -19.27
N MET A 31 -22.68 -44.28 -18.00
CA MET A 31 -21.77 -43.29 -17.43
C MET A 31 -20.37 -43.89 -17.45
N ASP A 32 -19.49 -43.34 -18.27
CA ASP A 32 -18.08 -43.24 -17.89
C ASP A 32 -17.42 -41.97 -18.46
N PRO A 33 -17.50 -40.86 -17.71
CA PRO A 33 -16.53 -39.79 -17.76
C PRO A 33 -15.67 -39.80 -16.48
N SER A 34 -14.96 -40.91 -16.21
CA SER A 34 -13.93 -40.99 -15.16
C SER A 34 -12.66 -40.17 -15.49
N GLU A 35 -12.85 -38.99 -16.05
CA GLU A 35 -11.86 -37.94 -16.32
C GLU A 35 -12.24 -36.65 -15.57
N THR A 36 -12.77 -36.78 -14.34
CA THR A 36 -13.14 -35.62 -13.49
C THR A 36 -12.36 -35.56 -12.16
N ASP A 37 -11.50 -36.55 -11.84
CA ASP A 37 -10.67 -36.53 -10.62
C ASP A 37 -9.30 -35.82 -10.80
N GLU A 38 -9.06 -35.23 -11.98
CA GLU A 38 -8.02 -34.19 -12.12
C GLU A 38 -8.33 -32.94 -11.27
N THR A 39 -9.59 -32.78 -10.83
CA THR A 39 -10.09 -31.59 -10.12
C THR A 39 -9.51 -31.41 -8.71
N VAL A 40 -8.95 -32.45 -8.07
CA VAL A 40 -8.53 -32.39 -6.65
C VAL A 40 -7.01 -32.26 -6.47
N LEU A 41 -6.20 -32.80 -7.39
CA LEU A 41 -4.73 -32.81 -7.25
C LEU A 41 -4.09 -31.42 -7.52
N ALA A 42 -4.85 -30.49 -8.12
CA ALA A 42 -4.40 -29.15 -8.47
C ALA A 42 -5.23 -28.03 -7.81
N ALA A 43 -5.38 -28.09 -6.48
CA ALA A 43 -5.60 -26.87 -5.70
C ALA A 43 -4.36 -25.96 -5.88
N ALA A 44 -4.40 -25.11 -6.91
CA ALA A 44 -3.23 -24.43 -7.50
C ALA A 44 -2.31 -23.86 -6.42
N ALA A 45 -1.16 -24.52 -6.23
CA ALA A 45 -0.34 -24.38 -5.02
C ALA A 45 0.00 -22.91 -4.77
N ALA A 46 -0.67 -22.32 -3.77
CA ALA A 46 -0.69 -20.88 -3.60
C ALA A 46 0.71 -20.36 -3.23
N CYS A 47 1.06 -19.19 -3.77
CA CYS A 47 2.25 -18.47 -3.37
C CYS A 47 1.89 -17.41 -2.33
N ALA A 48 2.77 -17.20 -1.35
CA ALA A 48 2.66 -16.08 -0.42
C ALA A 48 3.45 -14.90 -0.95
N GLU A 49 2.82 -13.75 -1.20
CA GLU A 49 3.55 -12.47 -1.12
C GLU A 49 3.83 -12.18 0.36
N VAL A 50 5.07 -11.82 0.68
CA VAL A 50 5.50 -11.38 2.01
C VAL A 50 6.18 -10.02 1.90
N GLY A 51 5.59 -9.00 2.52
CA GLY A 51 6.14 -7.64 2.56
C GLY A 51 5.19 -6.60 3.16
N PRO A 52 5.58 -5.31 3.22
CA PRO A 52 6.89 -4.76 2.84
C PRO A 52 7.99 -5.16 3.84
N LEU A 53 9.10 -5.71 3.35
CA LEU A 53 10.29 -6.02 4.13
C LEU A 53 11.32 -4.89 3.98
N ALA A 54 12.08 -4.60 5.04
CA ALA A 54 13.37 -3.90 4.87
C ALA A 54 14.39 -4.86 4.20
N PRO A 55 15.43 -4.35 3.52
CA PRO A 55 16.43 -5.18 2.82
C PRO A 55 17.01 -6.29 3.70
N ASN A 56 17.58 -5.91 4.85
CA ASN A 56 18.19 -6.83 5.81
C ASN A 56 17.20 -7.87 6.34
N ASP A 57 15.92 -7.53 6.49
CA ASP A 57 14.90 -8.44 6.99
C ASP A 57 14.38 -9.41 5.91
N ALA A 58 14.40 -9.00 4.64
CA ALA A 58 14.24 -9.92 3.52
C ALA A 58 15.41 -10.91 3.46
N ASP A 59 16.65 -10.41 3.53
CA ASP A 59 17.85 -11.25 3.50
C ASP A 59 17.87 -12.25 4.68
N ARG A 60 17.44 -11.82 5.88
CA ARG A 60 17.24 -12.70 7.04
C ARG A 60 16.13 -13.72 6.84
N LEU A 61 14.98 -13.33 6.28
CA LEU A 61 13.86 -14.26 6.04
C LEU A 61 14.25 -15.33 5.01
N VAL A 62 14.93 -14.96 3.91
CA VAL A 62 15.46 -15.92 2.92
C VAL A 62 16.46 -16.88 3.57
N SER A 63 17.32 -16.38 4.45
CA SER A 63 18.32 -17.19 5.17
C SER A 63 17.73 -18.13 6.24
N ASN A 64 16.45 -17.99 6.58
CA ASN A 64 15.77 -18.76 7.64
C ASN A 64 14.40 -19.30 7.16
N LEU A 65 14.25 -19.60 5.87
CA LEU A 65 13.05 -20.27 5.35
C LEU A 65 12.94 -21.71 5.91
N PRO A 66 11.73 -22.20 6.23
CA PRO A 66 11.52 -23.61 6.55
C PRO A 66 11.90 -24.55 5.40
N GLU A 67 12.19 -25.81 5.72
CA GLU A 67 12.44 -26.85 4.73
C GLU A 67 11.29 -26.96 3.71
N GLY A 68 11.63 -27.12 2.42
CA GLY A 68 10.66 -27.11 1.31
C GLY A 68 10.10 -25.73 0.94
N VAL A 69 10.31 -24.66 1.72
CA VAL A 69 9.90 -23.30 1.35
C VAL A 69 11.01 -22.60 0.57
N ARG A 70 10.69 -22.10 -0.63
CA ARG A 70 11.64 -21.39 -1.51
C ARG A 70 11.08 -20.08 -2.02
N VAL A 71 11.97 -19.11 -2.26
CA VAL A 71 11.64 -17.89 -3.02
C VAL A 71 11.46 -18.27 -4.50
N VAL A 72 10.36 -17.85 -5.11
CA VAL A 72 10.12 -18.00 -6.55
C VAL A 72 10.18 -16.67 -7.31
N SER A 73 9.98 -15.54 -6.64
CA SER A 73 10.36 -14.22 -7.17
C SER A 73 10.57 -13.20 -6.05
N GLN A 74 11.23 -12.08 -6.37
CA GLN A 74 11.40 -10.93 -5.49
C GLN A 74 11.07 -9.65 -6.26
N THR A 75 10.31 -8.74 -5.65
CA THR A 75 10.07 -7.39 -6.17
C THR A 75 10.63 -6.35 -5.21
N THR A 76 11.36 -5.38 -5.73
CA THR A 76 11.85 -4.21 -4.99
C THR A 76 11.02 -2.99 -5.38
N ARG A 77 10.51 -2.23 -4.40
CA ARG A 77 9.75 -0.98 -4.62
C ARG A 77 10.33 0.11 -3.72
N GLN A 78 10.33 1.36 -4.19
CA GLN A 78 10.64 2.51 -3.33
C GLN A 78 9.40 2.94 -2.56
N ASP A 79 9.59 3.19 -1.26
CA ASP A 79 8.58 3.70 -0.34
C ASP A 79 9.08 5.03 0.28
N ARG A 80 8.20 5.83 0.89
CA ARG A 80 8.56 7.10 1.54
C ARG A 80 8.04 7.14 2.96
N VAL A 81 8.93 6.91 3.93
CA VAL A 81 8.59 6.90 5.35
C VAL A 81 9.19 8.11 6.08
N PRO A 82 8.53 8.62 7.15
CA PRO A 82 9.17 9.54 8.08
C PRO A 82 10.43 8.90 8.67
N THR A 83 11.57 9.58 8.53
CA THR A 83 12.88 9.10 9.01
C THR A 83 13.53 10.02 10.03
N ALA A 84 13.06 11.27 10.09
CA ALA A 84 13.43 12.30 11.04
C ALA A 84 12.37 13.41 10.96
N TYR A 85 12.51 14.45 11.78
CA TYR A 85 11.59 15.57 11.89
C TYR A 85 12.38 16.87 11.85
N TYR A 86 12.12 17.72 10.85
CA TYR A 86 12.63 19.09 10.86
C TYR A 86 11.85 19.91 11.88
N VAL A 87 12.55 20.78 12.61
CA VAL A 87 11.92 21.99 13.15
C VAL A 87 12.31 23.14 12.25
N LEU A 88 11.35 23.95 11.84
CA LEU A 88 11.60 25.08 10.94
C LEU A 88 10.67 26.27 11.19
N VAL A 89 11.18 27.47 10.92
CA VAL A 89 10.33 28.62 10.61
C VAL A 89 9.80 28.41 9.18
N PRO A 90 8.49 28.57 8.92
CA PRO A 90 7.90 28.39 7.59
C PRO A 90 8.58 29.22 6.48
N PRO A 91 8.41 28.84 5.19
CA PRO A 91 8.90 29.61 4.04
C PRO A 91 8.53 31.10 4.09
N LEU A 92 9.54 31.97 4.15
CA LEU A 92 9.38 33.41 4.13
C LEU A 92 9.23 33.94 2.69
N ALA A 93 8.63 35.13 2.55
CA ALA A 93 8.23 35.70 1.26
C ALA A 93 9.36 35.73 0.22
N ASP A 94 10.55 36.12 0.65
CA ASP A 94 11.76 36.17 -0.16
C ASP A 94 13.00 35.73 0.66
N ARG A 95 14.17 35.82 0.03
CA ARG A 95 15.44 35.41 0.62
C ARG A 95 15.98 36.39 1.67
N ASP A 96 15.69 37.68 1.52
CA ASP A 96 16.30 38.73 2.34
C ASP A 96 15.54 38.87 3.66
N ALA A 97 14.20 38.77 3.64
CA ALA A 97 13.38 38.51 4.83
C ALA A 97 13.85 37.23 5.56
N GLY A 98 14.25 36.20 4.81
CA GLY A 98 14.87 34.98 5.33
C GLY A 98 16.25 35.20 5.97
N ILE A 99 17.05 36.14 5.48
CA ILE A 99 18.35 36.51 6.06
C ILE A 99 18.17 37.36 7.32
N GLU A 100 17.17 38.25 7.34
CA GLU A 100 16.83 39.06 8.51
C GLU A 100 16.30 38.21 9.66
N LYS A 101 15.29 37.37 9.41
CA LYS A 101 14.75 36.47 10.44
C LYS A 101 15.81 35.48 10.95
N LEU A 102 16.76 35.08 10.10
CA LEU A 102 17.90 34.24 10.50
C LEU A 102 18.86 34.96 11.48
N ARG A 103 19.02 36.28 11.39
CA ARG A 103 19.80 37.06 12.39
C ARG A 103 19.06 37.07 13.72
N GLU A 104 17.79 37.48 13.73
CA GLU A 104 16.97 37.55 14.95
C GLU A 104 16.97 36.23 15.73
N LEU A 105 16.83 35.09 15.04
CA LEU A 105 16.87 33.76 15.66
C LEU A 105 18.21 33.46 16.32
N ARG A 106 19.32 33.84 15.68
CA ARG A 106 20.68 33.63 16.20
C ARG A 106 20.96 34.52 17.41
N ASP A 107 20.52 35.77 17.35
CA ASP A 107 20.61 36.73 18.46
C ASP A 107 19.73 36.29 19.64
N ALA A 108 18.59 35.63 19.39
CA ALA A 108 17.77 34.93 20.38
C ALA A 108 18.36 33.59 20.88
N GLY A 109 19.55 33.19 20.40
CA GLY A 109 20.30 32.01 20.85
C GLY A 109 20.12 30.74 20.01
N PHE A 110 19.46 30.78 18.85
CA PHE A 110 19.36 29.66 17.91
C PHE A 110 20.50 29.70 16.88
N ALA A 111 21.75 29.60 17.36
CA ALA A 111 22.97 29.80 16.58
C ALA A 111 23.07 28.87 15.35
N ASP A 112 22.72 27.59 15.50
CA ASP A 112 22.84 26.54 14.49
C ASP A 112 21.78 26.59 13.36
N SER A 113 20.94 27.63 13.36
CA SER A 113 19.90 27.83 12.35
C SER A 113 20.47 28.10 10.95
N TRP A 114 19.77 27.67 9.88
CA TRP A 114 20.15 27.94 8.49
C TRP A 114 18.96 28.25 7.57
N LEU A 115 19.14 29.15 6.60
CA LEU A 115 18.13 29.48 5.57
C LEU A 115 18.20 28.51 4.37
N PHE A 116 17.11 27.81 4.08
CA PHE A 116 17.00 26.90 2.92
C PHE A 116 16.99 27.68 1.59
N ARG A 117 17.91 27.33 0.69
CA ARG A 117 18.15 28.05 -0.57
C ARG A 117 17.26 27.61 -1.75
N GLY A 118 16.47 26.55 -1.60
CA GLY A 118 15.71 25.93 -2.68
C GLY A 118 14.96 24.68 -2.23
N GLY A 119 14.27 24.02 -3.17
CA GLY A 119 13.39 22.88 -2.90
C GLY A 119 12.06 23.28 -2.25
N GLU A 120 11.36 22.30 -1.68
CA GLU A 120 10.07 22.45 -0.98
C GLU A 120 10.12 23.53 0.12
N TYR A 121 11.23 23.60 0.86
CA TYR A 121 11.42 24.53 1.98
C TYR A 121 12.18 25.81 1.59
N ARG A 122 12.21 26.22 0.32
CA ARG A 122 12.88 27.47 -0.10
C ARG A 122 12.42 28.66 0.77
N ASN A 123 13.38 29.44 1.29
CA ASN A 123 13.19 30.56 2.23
C ASN A 123 12.70 30.17 3.64
N ALA A 124 12.52 28.90 3.97
CA ALA A 124 12.32 28.46 5.35
C ALA A 124 13.64 28.48 6.12
N ILE A 125 13.59 28.54 7.45
CA ILE A 125 14.78 28.49 8.31
C ILE A 125 14.75 27.19 9.10
N SER A 126 15.73 26.30 8.91
CA SER A 126 15.90 25.13 9.76
C SER A 126 16.39 25.56 11.15
N LEU A 127 15.79 24.95 12.18
CA LEU A 127 16.12 25.10 13.59
C LEU A 127 16.67 23.78 14.18
N GLY A 128 16.68 22.70 13.39
CA GLY A 128 17.20 21.39 13.76
C GLY A 128 16.56 20.24 12.99
N LEU A 129 17.17 19.07 13.11
CA LEU A 129 16.66 17.79 12.59
C LEU A 129 16.72 16.75 13.71
N PHE A 130 15.59 16.12 14.03
CA PHE A 130 15.43 15.23 15.19
C PHE A 130 15.04 13.83 14.75
N SER A 131 15.51 12.80 15.46
CA SER A 131 15.16 11.40 15.18
C SER A 131 13.75 10.99 15.63
N ASN A 132 13.12 11.77 16.52
CA ASN A 132 11.82 11.48 17.11
C ASN A 132 10.96 12.75 17.21
N ARG A 133 9.64 12.60 17.10
CA ARG A 133 8.71 13.72 17.01
C ARG A 133 8.65 14.55 18.29
N SER A 134 8.64 13.91 19.45
CA SER A 134 8.57 14.61 20.76
C SER A 134 9.77 15.53 21.02
N GLY A 135 10.96 15.17 20.54
CA GLY A 135 12.13 16.04 20.59
C GLY A 135 11.98 17.28 19.71
N ALA A 136 11.45 17.12 18.48
CA ALA A 136 11.15 18.23 17.58
C ALA A 136 10.04 19.13 18.14
N GLU A 137 8.96 18.56 18.67
CA GLU A 137 7.83 19.27 19.29
C GLU A 137 8.33 20.16 20.45
N LYS A 138 9.07 19.59 21.40
CA LYS A 138 9.65 20.34 22.54
C LYS A 138 10.60 21.46 22.10
N HIS A 139 11.37 21.25 21.03
CA HIS A 139 12.22 22.30 20.49
C HIS A 139 11.41 23.41 19.81
N ALA A 140 10.38 23.06 19.03
CA ALA A 140 9.45 24.01 18.42
C ALA A 140 8.67 24.82 19.49
N ASP A 141 8.28 24.19 20.60
CA ASP A 141 7.66 24.86 21.75
C ASP A 141 8.62 25.87 22.38
N ASN A 142 9.89 25.50 22.60
CA ASN A 142 10.92 26.40 23.09
C ASN A 142 11.20 27.60 22.14
N VAL A 143 11.07 27.40 20.83
CA VAL A 143 11.19 28.49 19.84
C VAL A 143 9.97 29.41 19.88
N ARG A 144 8.75 28.85 19.91
CA ARG A 144 7.49 29.61 20.04
C ARG A 144 7.41 30.38 21.37
N ASN A 145 7.92 29.82 22.46
CA ASN A 145 8.02 30.50 23.76
C ASN A 145 9.00 31.69 23.76
N LYS A 146 9.88 31.83 22.76
CA LYS A 146 10.70 33.03 22.52
C LYS A 146 10.09 34.00 21.49
N GLY A 147 8.86 33.77 21.03
CA GLY A 147 8.15 34.65 20.10
C GLY A 147 8.43 34.42 18.61
N PHE A 148 8.95 33.24 18.23
CA PHE A 148 9.22 32.89 16.83
C PHE A 148 8.32 31.74 16.36
N ASP A 149 7.77 31.84 15.16
CA ASP A 149 6.98 30.74 14.56
C ASP A 149 7.86 29.51 14.30
N ALA A 150 7.42 28.33 14.76
CA ALA A 150 8.14 27.07 14.56
C ALA A 150 7.19 25.88 14.38
N ASP A 151 7.31 25.26 13.21
CA ASP A 151 6.63 24.04 12.79
C ASP A 151 7.50 22.80 12.96
N VAL A 152 6.85 21.65 13.20
CA VAL A 152 7.46 20.33 13.04
C VAL A 152 7.00 19.74 11.71
N ARG A 153 7.95 19.34 10.85
CA ARG A 153 7.68 18.75 9.53
C ARG A 153 8.41 17.42 9.36
N ASP A 154 7.67 16.39 8.96
CA ASP A 154 8.20 15.03 8.79
C ASP A 154 9.18 14.96 7.61
N LYS A 155 10.45 14.61 7.87
CA LYS A 155 11.42 14.30 6.82
C LYS A 155 11.13 12.91 6.26
N LEU A 156 10.30 12.87 5.23
CA LEU A 156 10.14 11.69 4.38
C LEU A 156 11.45 11.43 3.63
N SER A 157 12.04 10.25 3.81
CA SER A 157 13.15 9.78 2.96
C SER A 157 12.71 8.59 2.12
N PRO A 158 13.22 8.42 0.89
CA PRO A 158 13.00 7.19 0.13
C PRO A 158 13.70 6.03 0.84
N VAL A 159 13.00 4.91 1.00
CA VAL A 159 13.53 3.66 1.53
C VAL A 159 13.26 2.51 0.56
N GLU A 160 14.21 1.58 0.45
CA GLU A 160 13.98 0.33 -0.27
C GLU A 160 13.04 -0.56 0.55
N ARG A 161 11.99 -1.08 -0.10
CA ARG A 161 11.15 -2.16 0.44
C ARG A 161 11.15 -3.33 -0.53
N ARG A 162 11.17 -4.54 0.02
CA ARG A 162 11.13 -5.79 -0.74
C ARG A 162 9.85 -6.57 -0.47
N TRP A 163 9.38 -7.27 -1.48
CA TRP A 163 8.34 -8.28 -1.41
C TRP A 163 8.93 -9.59 -1.93
N LEU A 164 8.83 -10.64 -1.13
CA LEU A 164 9.24 -11.99 -1.52
C LEU A 164 8.00 -12.78 -1.90
N VAL A 165 8.07 -13.53 -2.98
CA VAL A 165 7.04 -14.50 -3.35
C VAL A 165 7.58 -15.88 -3.00
N LEU A 166 6.95 -16.53 -2.00
CA LEU A 166 7.37 -17.83 -1.48
C LEU A 166 6.43 -18.93 -2.00
N ARG A 167 6.97 -20.13 -2.23
CA ARG A 167 6.23 -21.37 -2.52
C ARG A 167 6.74 -22.49 -1.62
N LEU A 168 5.84 -23.36 -1.17
CA LEU A 168 6.17 -24.62 -0.50
C LEU A 168 6.14 -25.75 -1.55
N GLU A 169 7.19 -26.57 -1.60
CA GLU A 169 7.21 -27.74 -2.47
C GLU A 169 6.25 -28.81 -1.96
N GLY A 170 5.38 -29.32 -2.85
CA GLY A 170 4.37 -30.33 -2.51
C GLY A 170 3.24 -29.85 -1.59
N GLY A 171 3.09 -28.54 -1.33
CA GLY A 171 2.09 -28.04 -0.38
C GLY A 171 1.73 -26.56 -0.50
N ASP A 172 0.90 -26.10 0.42
CA ASP A 172 0.43 -24.71 0.52
C ASP A 172 1.25 -23.91 1.55
N VAL A 173 1.99 -22.92 1.06
CA VAL A 173 2.86 -22.05 1.88
C VAL A 173 2.08 -21.11 2.82
N MET A 174 0.78 -20.92 2.61
CA MET A 174 -0.08 -20.16 3.53
C MET A 174 -0.31 -20.90 4.85
N ARG A 175 -0.16 -22.23 4.86
CA ARG A 175 -0.21 -23.08 6.05
C ARG A 175 1.14 -23.26 6.75
N ALA A 176 2.25 -22.89 6.10
CA ALA A 176 3.57 -22.92 6.73
C ALA A 176 3.68 -21.85 7.83
N GLU A 177 4.38 -22.18 8.92
CA GLU A 177 4.83 -21.16 9.87
C GLU A 177 6.04 -20.42 9.28
N LEU A 178 6.08 -19.10 9.38
CA LEU A 178 7.12 -18.27 8.75
C LEU A 178 7.62 -17.22 9.76
N PRO A 179 8.95 -17.04 9.91
CA PRO A 179 9.52 -16.06 10.84
C PRO A 179 9.39 -14.63 10.30
N LEU A 180 8.16 -14.13 10.24
CA LEU A 180 7.85 -12.81 9.69
C LEU A 180 8.34 -11.69 10.63
N PRO A 181 9.07 -10.69 10.11
CA PRO A 181 9.50 -9.54 10.91
C PRO A 181 8.34 -8.57 11.16
N GLU A 182 8.51 -7.66 12.13
CA GLU A 182 7.48 -6.69 12.50
C GLU A 182 7.03 -5.83 11.31
N GLY A 183 5.72 -5.65 11.17
CA GLY A 183 5.10 -4.87 10.08
C GLY A 183 4.99 -5.60 8.73
N ALA A 184 5.65 -6.76 8.55
CA ALA A 184 5.47 -7.58 7.37
C ALA A 184 4.06 -8.19 7.33
N LYS A 185 3.46 -8.23 6.15
CA LYS A 185 2.17 -8.89 5.89
C LYS A 185 2.38 -10.07 4.95
N ARG A 186 1.56 -11.11 5.11
CA ARG A 186 1.47 -12.27 4.21
C ARG A 186 0.12 -12.26 3.51
N SER A 187 0.11 -12.42 2.19
CA SER A 187 -1.09 -12.54 1.36
C SER A 187 -0.94 -13.63 0.31
N SER A 188 -2.00 -14.40 0.10
CA SER A 188 -2.05 -15.43 -0.96
C SER A 188 -2.16 -14.79 -2.34
N GLN A 189 -1.44 -15.33 -3.32
CA GLN A 189 -1.53 -14.99 -4.74
C GLN A 189 -1.31 -16.23 -5.62
N PRO A 190 -1.74 -16.20 -6.90
CA PRO A 190 -1.26 -17.16 -7.89
C PRO A 190 0.27 -17.14 -7.96
N CYS A 191 0.89 -18.31 -8.12
CA CYS A 191 2.33 -18.36 -8.33
C CYS A 191 2.72 -17.88 -9.75
N PRO A 192 3.93 -17.28 -9.90
CA PRO A 192 4.61 -17.16 -11.18
C PRO A 192 5.17 -18.50 -11.67
#